data_AF-A0A2X1BS23-F1
#
_entry.id   AF-A0A2X1BS23-F1
#
_cell.length_a   1.000
_cell.length_b   1.000
_cell.length_c   1.000
_cell.angle_alpha   90.00
_cell.angle_beta   90.00
_cell.angle_gamma   90.00
#
_symmetry.space_group_name_H-M   'P 1'
#
loop_
_entity.id
_entity.type
_entity.pdbx_description
1 polymer ?
#
loop_
_entity_poly.entity_id
_entity_poly.type
_entity_poly.pdbx_seq_one_letter_code
_entity_poly.pdbx_strand_id
1 'polypeptide(L)'
;MSDAMSAPRTHCEAIISYDDLAAGSDIHIVVHLSGAILIQPRPECEVEFDTLVAHLYEIEDRGFAIFPKVGPERLYVSAEVMRLN
;
A
#
# COMPACT_ATOMS: atom_id res chain seq x y z
N MET A 1 -17.93 15.52 34.36
CA MET A 1 -18.72 14.96 33.24
C MET A 1 -18.44 15.86 32.06
N SER A 2 -17.64 15.48 31.08
CA SER A 2 -17.82 14.25 30.29
C SER A 2 -16.48 13.75 29.75
N ASP A 3 -16.21 12.47 30.00
CA ASP A 3 -15.23 11.67 29.26
C ASP A 3 -15.65 11.64 27.79
N ALA A 4 -14.86 12.29 26.93
CA ALA A 4 -14.89 12.00 25.51
C ALA A 4 -14.19 10.65 25.33
N MET A 5 -14.98 9.56 25.30
CA MET A 5 -14.52 8.28 24.79
C MET A 5 -14.01 8.49 23.37
N SER A 6 -12.69 8.62 23.23
CA SER A 6 -12.02 8.43 21.95
C SER A 6 -12.29 6.99 21.56
N ALA A 7 -13.10 6.82 20.51
CA ALA A 7 -13.38 5.52 19.94
C ALA A 7 -12.06 4.74 19.76
N PRO A 8 -12.03 3.43 20.06
CA PRO A 8 -10.83 2.64 19.84
C PRO A 8 -10.43 2.79 18.37
N ARG A 9 -9.24 3.35 18.12
CA ARG A 9 -8.60 3.25 16.82
C ARG A 9 -8.29 1.78 16.66
N THR A 10 -9.18 1.04 16.00
CA THR A 10 -8.91 -0.31 15.58
C THR A 10 -7.78 -0.20 14.57
N HIS A 11 -6.54 -0.30 15.02
CA HIS A 11 -5.46 -0.77 14.17
C HIS A 11 -5.82 -2.20 13.82
N CYS A 12 -6.67 -2.34 12.81
CA CYS A 12 -6.79 -3.58 12.10
C CYS A 12 -5.41 -3.79 11.50
N GLU A 13 -4.63 -4.69 12.08
CA GLU A 13 -3.57 -5.38 11.36
C GLU A 13 -4.24 -6.10 10.20
N ALA A 14 -4.48 -5.36 9.12
CA ALA A 14 -4.97 -5.92 7.89
C ALA A 14 -3.77 -6.64 7.28
N ILE A 15 -3.79 -7.97 7.36
CA ILE A 15 -2.88 -8.80 6.59
C ILE A 15 -3.26 -8.57 5.13
N ILE A 16 -2.50 -7.73 4.43
CA ILE A 16 -2.64 -7.53 2.99
C ILE A 16 -1.87 -8.66 2.31
N SER A 17 -2.55 -9.51 1.54
CA SER A 17 -1.92 -10.52 0.69
C SER A 17 -1.63 -9.97 -0.72
N TYR A 18 -0.81 -10.70 -1.49
CA TYR A 18 -0.59 -10.35 -2.90
C TYR A 18 -1.89 -10.35 -3.71
N ASP A 19 -2.81 -11.28 -3.39
CA ASP A 19 -4.09 -11.39 -4.06
C ASP A 19 -5.01 -10.20 -3.70
N ASP A 20 -4.92 -9.66 -2.48
CA ASP A 20 -5.63 -8.44 -2.07
C ASP A 20 -5.15 -7.21 -2.86
N LEU A 21 -3.84 -7.10 -3.06
CA LEU A 21 -3.26 -6.05 -3.90
C LEU A 21 -3.62 -6.21 -5.38
N ALA A 22 -3.78 -7.45 -5.86
CA ALA A 22 -4.18 -7.74 -7.23
C ALA A 22 -5.69 -7.54 -7.48
N ALA A 23 -6.53 -7.63 -6.43
CA ALA A 23 -7.98 -7.48 -6.52
C ALA A 23 -8.45 -6.01 -6.66
N GLY A 24 -7.55 -5.03 -6.50
CA GLY A 24 -7.81 -3.63 -6.85
C GLY A 24 -8.69 -2.87 -5.85
N SER A 25 -8.41 -2.98 -4.55
CA SER A 25 -9.05 -2.14 -3.53
C SER A 25 -8.28 -0.82 -3.36
N ASP A 26 -8.97 0.32 -3.51
CA ASP A 26 -8.55 1.73 -3.32
C ASP A 26 -7.25 2.23 -3.99
N ILE A 27 -6.48 1.33 -4.62
CA ILE A 27 -5.19 1.57 -5.23
C ILE A 27 -5.33 1.34 -6.74
N HIS A 28 -4.87 2.30 -7.55
CA HIS A 28 -4.75 2.05 -8.97
C HIS A 28 -3.64 1.03 -9.24
N ILE A 29 -4.05 -0.20 -9.53
CA ILE A 29 -3.21 -1.14 -10.25
C ILE A 29 -3.15 -0.65 -11.69
N VAL A 30 -1.98 -0.21 -12.13
CA VAL A 30 -1.83 0.42 -13.45
C VAL A 30 -1.48 -0.61 -14.52
N VAL A 31 -0.73 -1.66 -14.18
CA VAL A 31 -0.39 -2.74 -15.11
C VAL A 31 -0.16 -4.05 -14.35
N HIS A 32 -0.78 -5.15 -14.81
CA HIS A 32 -0.35 -6.50 -14.46
C HIS A 32 0.85 -6.89 -15.34
N LEU A 33 1.98 -7.16 -14.70
CA LEU A 33 3.17 -7.71 -15.33
C LEU A 33 3.24 -9.22 -15.00
N SER A 34 3.97 -9.99 -15.81
CA SER A 34 4.18 -11.41 -15.49
C SER A 34 4.96 -11.55 -14.18
N GLY A 35 4.27 -11.88 -13.09
CA GLY A 35 4.86 -12.05 -11.75
C GLY A 35 4.98 -10.77 -10.91
N ALA A 36 4.46 -9.64 -11.39
CA ALA A 36 4.48 -8.38 -10.65
C ALA A 36 3.23 -7.52 -10.95
N ILE A 37 2.88 -6.63 -10.04
CA ILE A 37 1.89 -5.57 -10.28
C ILE A 37 2.56 -4.22 -10.10
N LEU A 38 2.27 -3.28 -10.99
CA LEU A 38 2.68 -1.88 -10.83
C LEU A 38 1.52 -1.10 -10.22
N ILE A 39 1.73 -0.52 -9.04
CA ILE A 39 0.77 0.38 -8.39
C ILE A 39 1.24 1.84 -8.48
N GLN A 40 0.31 2.76 -8.69
CA GLN A 40 0.57 4.20 -8.74
C GLN A 40 -0.55 4.97 -8.05
N PRO A 41 -0.28 6.15 -7.45
CA PRO A 41 -1.32 7.01 -6.93
C PRO A 41 -2.20 7.59 -8.03
N ARG A 42 -3.48 7.84 -7.71
CA ARG A 42 -4.27 8.86 -8.43
C ARG A 42 -3.64 10.24 -8.17
N PRO A 43 -3.76 11.19 -9.12
CA PRO A 43 -3.59 12.60 -8.77
C PRO A 43 -4.46 12.94 -7.56
N GLU A 44 -3.91 13.67 -6.59
CA GLU A 44 -4.54 14.04 -5.31
C GLU A 44 -4.53 12.96 -4.21
N CYS A 45 -3.99 11.76 -4.47
CA CYS A 45 -3.84 10.69 -3.48
C CYS A 45 -2.38 10.35 -3.16
N GLU A 46 -1.44 11.26 -3.45
CA GLU A 46 -0.01 11.02 -3.29
C GLU A 46 0.41 10.77 -1.83
N VAL A 47 -0.21 11.47 -0.88
CA VAL A 47 0.12 11.35 0.56
C VAL A 47 -0.38 10.01 1.11
N GLU A 48 -1.59 9.61 0.72
CA GLU A 48 -2.17 8.31 1.06
C GLU A 48 -1.35 7.18 0.46
N PHE A 49 -0.82 7.36 -0.75
CA PHE A 49 0.07 6.40 -1.38
C PHE A 49 1.42 6.27 -0.66
N ASP A 50 1.99 7.38 -0.20
CA ASP A 50 3.21 7.32 0.62
C ASP A 50 2.99 6.53 1.92
N THR A 51 1.84 6.77 2.55
CA THR A 51 1.42 6.07 3.77
C THR A 51 1.21 4.57 3.51
N LEU A 52 0.57 4.23 2.39
CA LEU A 52 0.40 2.84 1.96
C LEU A 52 1.74 2.14 1.74
N VAL A 53 2.65 2.74 0.98
CA VAL A 53 3.96 2.14 0.70
C VAL A 53 4.74 1.90 1.99
N ALA A 54 4.70 2.84 2.94
CA ALA A 54 5.29 2.67 4.26
C ALA A 54 4.66 1.48 5.02
N HIS A 55 3.33 1.40 5.08
CA HIS A 55 2.66 0.27 5.73
C HIS A 55 2.99 -1.07 5.06
N LEU A 56 3.02 -1.14 3.73
CA LEU A 56 3.38 -2.37 3.00
C LEU A 56 4.81 -2.84 3.31
N TYR A 57 5.72 -1.93 3.66
CA TYR A 57 7.08 -2.28 4.14
C TYR A 57 7.09 -2.87 5.54
N GLU A 58 6.18 -2.42 6.40
CA GLU A 58 6.07 -2.84 7.80
C GLU A 58 5.38 -4.19 7.97
N ILE A 59 4.68 -4.69 6.95
CA ILE A 59 4.07 -6.03 7.00
C ILE A 59 5.15 -7.11 7.11
N GLU A 60 5.18 -7.76 8.27
CA GLU A 60 5.95 -8.97 8.55
C GLU A 60 5.32 -10.20 7.86
N ASP A 61 6.14 -11.21 7.51
CA ASP A 61 5.70 -12.44 6.83
C ASP A 61 4.89 -12.24 5.54
N ARG A 62 5.08 -11.09 4.87
CA ARG A 62 4.44 -10.79 3.59
C ARG A 62 4.80 -11.80 2.50
N GLY A 63 3.79 -12.27 1.77
CA GLY A 63 3.96 -13.12 0.58
C GLY A 63 4.40 -12.36 -0.69
N PHE A 64 4.97 -11.16 -0.54
CA PHE A 64 5.39 -10.30 -1.64
C PHE A 64 6.58 -9.42 -1.26
N ALA A 65 7.34 -9.00 -2.27
CA ALA A 65 8.32 -7.91 -2.18
C ALA A 65 7.72 -6.64 -2.79
N ILE A 66 8.08 -5.48 -2.23
CA ILE A 66 7.70 -4.17 -2.75
C ILE A 66 8.96 -3.37 -3.11
N PHE A 67 8.93 -2.75 -4.29
CA PHE A 67 10.01 -1.93 -4.85
C PHE A 67 9.44 -0.55 -5.22
N PRO A 68 9.47 0.42 -4.29
CA PRO A 68 9.03 1.78 -4.56
C PRO A 68 10.00 2.50 -5.48
N LYS A 69 9.45 3.38 -6.30
CA LYS A 69 10.19 4.33 -7.11
C LYS A 69 10.02 5.72 -6.50
N VAL A 70 11.14 6.37 -6.21
CA VAL A 70 11.17 7.74 -5.68
C VAL A 70 11.06 8.75 -6.82
N GLY A 71 10.31 9.83 -6.59
CA GLY A 71 10.16 10.94 -7.54
C GLY A 71 11.02 12.15 -7.20
N PRO A 72 11.22 13.07 -8.15
CA PRO A 72 11.92 14.33 -7.90
C PRO A 72 11.11 15.30 -7.01
N GLU A 73 9.79 15.20 -6.99
CA GLU A 73 8.88 16.13 -6.30
C GLU A 73 8.07 15.47 -5.17
N ARG A 74 8.18 14.15 -5.00
CA ARG A 74 7.40 13.35 -4.03
C ARG A 74 8.14 12.10 -3.60
N LEU A 75 7.79 11.55 -2.43
CA LEU A 75 8.50 10.43 -1.83
C LEU A 75 8.35 9.16 -2.68
N TYR A 76 7.13 8.77 -3.09
CA TYR A 76 6.94 7.66 -4.03
C TYR A 76 6.06 8.03 -5.23
N VAL A 77 6.50 7.67 -6.45
CA VAL A 77 5.74 7.89 -7.70
C VAL A 77 5.01 6.64 -8.18
N SER A 78 5.47 5.47 -7.74
CA SER A 78 4.93 4.14 -8.06
C SER A 78 5.60 3.10 -7.18
N ALA A 79 5.06 1.89 -7.14
CA ALA A 79 5.75 0.74 -6.57
C ALA A 79 5.48 -0.52 -7.40
N GLU A 80 6.51 -1.32 -7.62
CA GLU A 80 6.36 -2.67 -8.17
C GLU A 80 6.20 -3.65 -7.00
N VAL A 81 5.16 -4.47 -7.05
CA VAL A 81 4.91 -5.52 -6.05
C VAL A 81 5.04 -6.88 -6.72
N MET A 82 5.92 -7.72 -6.22
CA MET A 82 6.23 -9.04 -6.77
C MET A 82 5.86 -10.11 -5.77
N ARG A 83 5.19 -11.18 -6.22
CA ARG A 83 4.92 -12.33 -5.35
C ARG A 83 6.23 -13.03 -4.97
N LEU A 84 6.36 -13.39 -3.70
CA LEU A 84 7.45 -14.24 -3.22
C LEU A 84 6.96 -15.70 -3.24
N ASN A 85 7.77 -16.58 -3.82
CA ASN A 85 7.47 -18.01 -3.98
C ASN A 85 8.06 -18.84 -2.84
#